data_AF-A0A2V9SYE2-F1
#
_entry.id   AF-A0A2V9SYE2-F1
#
_cell.length_a   1.000
_cell.length_b   1.000
_cell.length_c   1.000
_cell.angle_alpha   90.00
_cell.angle_beta   90.00
_cell.angle_gamma   90.00
#
_symmetry.space_group_name_H-M   'P 1'
#
loop_
_entity.id
_entity.type
_entity.pdbx_description
1 polymer ?
#
loop_
_entity_poly.entity_id
_entity_poly.type
_entity_poly.pdbx_seq_one_letter_code
_entity_poly.pdbx_strand_id
1 'polypeptide(L)'
;MRAYIEWQASMGYQKFDLKKSNALLESAFTATGELSSTGTWKTCWTQHDEACRVKHWLEDKILEEMEKRSPDRALELSSGLEPGFQTAVETRLLGYYLQQKNVGKAKEMLERMAGDDGYPYGAAAELMQAIPKSRAAERTAIFSQALANYSQLNTDLMVDEGDFGGMLLRCWRDLPPEMALDAVDAILEKSKIDSAENKEPLTINTRHHGSIRFTSNYQVRIFEVLPLLRELDSARADALLREQIGLQDLVKQYTDGMFSIERDFGKNEPYTEGSHREILDIEPGVDDAADDSLQQRYAHMQETVKREPKDALAMALAMPEFPTGEGPFHPRPRALMEVAQGTVKKSPEICRSALWEMHKLVGSDQTPEITNLLLQAADLYHQMGDTDNAKTTLKQAARSIDQHYKKDSDLGDPNKAFKGNWPSTQLWGKCLHLSTRIAPELQQPIMADIPDPEIQTFLKVMIANALLGAEHPKIIVAEEHNDGKRHYFHEMR
;
A
#
# COMPACT_ATOMS: atom_id res chain seq x y z
N MET A 1 16.88 5.98 16.12
CA MET A 1 16.90 4.53 16.44
C MET A 1 16.06 4.14 17.66
N ARG A 2 16.10 4.87 18.78
CA ARG A 2 15.31 4.55 19.99
C ARG A 2 13.81 4.31 19.73
N ALA A 3 13.10 5.30 19.17
CA ALA A 3 11.68 5.20 18.85
C ALA A 3 11.36 3.94 18.02
N TYR A 4 12.15 3.72 16.97
CA TYR A 4 12.05 2.53 16.13
C TYR A 4 12.24 1.22 16.92
N ILE A 5 13.27 1.10 17.77
CA ILE A 5 13.52 -0.11 18.56
C ILE A 5 12.39 -0.35 19.58
N GLU A 6 11.88 0.69 20.23
CA GLU A 6 10.77 0.59 21.19
C GLU A 6 9.47 0.16 20.51
N TRP A 7 9.17 0.71 19.32
CA TRP A 7 8.07 0.28 18.48
C TRP A 7 8.20 -1.21 18.13
N GLN A 8 9.38 -1.62 17.67
CA GLN A 8 9.63 -3.02 17.33
C GLN A 8 9.54 -3.96 18.54
N ALA A 9 10.00 -3.53 19.72
CA ALA A 9 9.87 -4.31 20.94
C ALA A 9 8.41 -4.46 21.38
N SER A 10 7.55 -3.47 21.11
CA SER A 10 6.12 -3.54 21.43
C SER A 10 5.42 -4.74 20.76
N MET A 11 5.88 -5.14 19.58
CA MET A 11 5.30 -6.25 18.81
C MET A 11 5.45 -7.59 19.53
N GLY A 12 6.60 -7.86 20.16
CA GLY A 12 6.82 -9.08 20.94
C GLY A 12 5.92 -9.18 22.18
N TYR A 13 5.63 -8.05 22.82
CA TYR A 13 4.77 -8.01 24.02
C TYR A 13 3.28 -8.10 23.71
N GLN A 14 2.85 -7.87 22.46
CA GLN A 14 1.44 -7.74 22.10
C GLN A 14 0.57 -8.93 22.57
N LYS A 15 1.09 -10.16 22.48
CA LYS A 15 0.35 -11.38 22.85
C LYS A 15 0.35 -11.69 24.35
N PHE A 16 1.34 -11.21 25.10
CA PHE A 16 1.61 -11.68 26.47
C PHE A 16 1.52 -10.58 27.55
N ASP A 17 1.76 -9.32 27.20
CA ASP A 17 1.67 -8.18 28.08
C ASP A 17 1.24 -6.94 27.28
N LEU A 18 -0.07 -6.85 27.01
CA LEU A 18 -0.65 -5.76 26.22
C LEU A 18 -0.40 -4.39 26.87
N LYS A 19 -0.38 -4.33 28.20
CA LYS A 19 -0.10 -3.08 28.94
C LYS A 19 1.32 -2.60 28.64
N LYS A 20 2.31 -3.48 28.70
CA LYS A 20 3.70 -3.14 28.37
C LYS A 20 3.88 -2.85 26.88
N SER A 21 3.19 -3.58 25.99
CA SER A 21 3.17 -3.31 24.56
C SER A 21 2.68 -1.88 24.28
N ASN A 22 1.55 -1.48 24.84
CA ASN A 22 1.00 -0.13 24.67
C ASN A 22 1.90 0.95 25.28
N ALA A 23 2.49 0.70 26.46
CA ALA A 23 3.44 1.62 27.07
C ALA A 23 4.70 1.82 26.20
N LEU A 24 5.17 0.77 25.52
CA LEU A 24 6.28 0.87 24.56
C LEU A 24 5.89 1.65 23.30
N LEU A 25 4.65 1.49 22.78
CA LEU A 25 4.15 2.30 21.66
C LEU A 25 4.09 3.79 22.02
N GLU A 26 3.56 4.12 23.20
CA GLU A 26 3.52 5.51 23.68
C GLU A 26 4.91 6.11 23.89
N SER A 27 5.83 5.31 24.47
CA SER A 27 7.24 5.71 24.61
C SER A 27 7.91 5.93 23.25
N ALA A 28 7.66 5.02 22.30
CA ALA A 28 8.18 5.11 20.95
C ALA A 28 7.68 6.37 20.25
N PHE A 29 6.37 6.67 20.35
CA PHE A 29 5.77 7.88 19.80
C PHE A 29 6.36 9.13 20.46
N THR A 30 6.47 9.15 21.79
CA THR A 30 7.07 10.29 22.50
C THR A 30 8.52 10.53 22.05
N ALA A 31 9.27 9.45 21.81
CA ALA A 31 10.66 9.53 21.34
C ALA A 31 10.80 10.05 19.90
N THR A 32 9.74 10.06 19.06
CA THR A 32 9.81 10.73 17.75
C THR A 32 9.88 12.25 17.89
N GLY A 33 9.35 12.81 18.97
CA GLY A 33 9.43 14.24 19.29
C GLY A 33 10.86 14.75 19.53
N GLU A 34 11.80 13.85 19.83
CA GLU A 34 13.24 14.17 19.95
C GLU A 34 13.92 14.39 18.59
N LEU A 35 13.27 13.97 17.48
CA LEU A 35 13.78 14.18 16.13
C LEU A 35 13.49 15.62 15.67
N SER A 36 14.54 16.39 15.43
CA SER A 36 14.42 17.72 14.83
C SER A 36 13.98 17.59 13.37
N SER A 37 12.87 18.23 13.00
CA SER A 37 12.41 18.37 11.62
C SER A 37 12.18 19.86 11.31
N THR A 38 12.62 20.33 10.15
CA THR A 38 12.39 21.71 9.69
C THR A 38 11.31 21.82 8.61
N GLY A 39 10.93 20.68 8.01
CA GLY A 39 9.84 20.57 7.05
C GLY A 39 8.50 20.21 7.68
N THR A 40 7.44 20.38 6.89
CA THR A 40 6.11 19.84 7.16
C THR A 40 5.98 18.42 6.62
N TRP A 41 4.98 17.66 7.07
CA TRP A 41 4.63 16.34 6.55
C TRP A 41 4.63 16.29 5.01
N LYS A 42 4.07 17.33 4.37
CA LYS A 42 4.01 17.44 2.90
C LYS A 42 5.38 17.71 2.28
N THR A 43 6.25 18.49 2.93
CA THR A 43 7.54 18.89 2.35
C THR A 43 8.70 17.97 2.72
N CYS A 44 8.58 17.11 3.75
CA CYS A 44 9.64 16.16 4.11
C CYS A 44 10.05 15.27 2.91
N TRP A 45 9.07 14.87 2.10
CA TRP A 45 9.29 13.99 0.96
C TRP A 45 9.98 14.69 -0.21
N THR A 46 9.83 16.00 -0.36
CA THR A 46 10.44 16.77 -1.47
C THR A 46 11.77 17.42 -1.10
N GLN A 47 12.02 17.68 0.19
CA GLN A 47 13.20 18.43 0.65
C GLN A 47 14.44 17.58 0.99
N HIS A 48 14.40 16.27 0.77
CA HIS A 48 15.49 15.35 1.14
C HIS A 48 15.94 15.44 2.62
N ASP A 49 15.05 15.88 3.51
CA ASP A 49 15.29 15.88 4.96
C ASP A 49 14.93 14.51 5.55
N GLU A 50 15.94 13.66 5.75
CA GLU A 50 15.73 12.31 6.27
C GLU A 50 15.20 12.31 7.70
N ALA A 51 15.59 13.27 8.55
CA ALA A 51 15.10 13.33 9.91
C ALA A 51 13.59 13.62 9.94
N CYS A 52 13.15 14.55 9.08
CA CYS A 52 11.73 14.85 8.83
C CYS A 52 10.98 13.61 8.34
N ARG A 53 11.46 12.93 7.29
CA ARG A 53 10.83 11.73 6.73
C ARG A 53 10.70 10.61 7.77
N VAL A 54 11.77 10.33 8.50
CA VAL A 54 11.81 9.25 9.50
C VAL A 54 10.89 9.54 10.66
N LYS A 55 10.85 10.79 11.14
CA LYS A 55 9.95 11.19 12.22
C LYS A 55 8.51 10.89 11.85
N HIS A 56 8.06 11.43 10.73
CA HIS A 56 6.68 11.29 10.28
C HIS A 56 6.33 9.85 9.90
N TRP A 57 7.24 9.10 9.27
CA TRP A 57 7.04 7.68 9.00
C TRP A 57 6.90 6.87 10.29
N LEU A 58 7.73 7.14 11.31
CA LEU A 58 7.63 6.46 12.60
C LEU A 58 6.34 6.81 13.34
N GLU A 59 5.98 8.09 13.39
CA GLU A 59 4.72 8.53 14.00
C GLU A 59 3.52 7.84 13.33
N ASP A 60 3.52 7.75 11.99
CA ASP A 60 2.45 7.12 11.23
C ASP A 60 2.34 5.63 11.54
N LYS A 61 3.47 4.90 11.50
CA LYS A 61 3.48 3.45 11.76
C LYS A 61 3.16 3.10 13.21
N ILE A 62 3.60 3.93 14.16
CA ILE A 62 3.29 3.73 15.57
C ILE A 62 1.80 4.00 15.82
N LEU A 63 1.25 5.08 15.27
CA LEU A 63 -0.17 5.40 15.40
C LEU A 63 -1.05 4.37 14.70
N GLU A 64 -0.68 3.88 13.51
CA GLU A 64 -1.41 2.80 12.82
C GLU A 64 -1.58 1.56 13.72
N GLU A 65 -0.55 1.21 14.48
CA GLU A 65 -0.62 0.12 15.46
C GLU A 65 -1.45 0.48 16.70
N MET A 66 -1.36 1.72 17.18
CA MET A 66 -2.17 2.21 18.30
C MET A 66 -3.65 2.36 17.96
N GLU A 67 -4.01 2.73 16.74
CA GLU A 67 -5.40 2.84 16.25
C GLU A 67 -6.13 1.50 16.40
N LYS A 68 -5.43 0.40 16.07
CA LYS A 68 -5.98 -0.97 16.17
C LYS A 68 -6.11 -1.47 17.62
N ARG A 69 -5.32 -0.93 18.56
CA ARG A 69 -5.17 -1.47 19.94
C ARG A 69 -5.76 -0.58 21.02
N SER A 70 -5.70 0.73 20.82
CA SER A 70 -6.03 1.80 21.76
C SER A 70 -6.44 3.07 20.99
N PRO A 71 -7.56 3.04 20.25
CA PRO A 71 -7.95 4.11 19.32
C PRO A 71 -8.18 5.47 20.01
N ASP A 72 -8.74 5.47 21.22
CA ASP A 72 -8.92 6.71 22.00
C ASP A 72 -7.57 7.35 22.35
N ARG A 73 -6.56 6.53 22.68
CA ARG A 73 -5.21 7.02 22.97
C ARG A 73 -4.49 7.51 21.72
N ALA A 74 -4.68 6.82 20.58
CA ALA A 74 -4.15 7.29 19.30
C ALA A 74 -4.74 8.66 18.93
N LEU A 75 -6.04 8.87 19.15
CA LEU A 75 -6.70 10.16 18.93
C LEU A 75 -6.18 11.26 19.87
N GLU A 76 -5.95 10.95 21.14
CA GLU A 76 -5.35 11.91 22.07
C GLU A 76 -3.96 12.34 21.61
N LEU A 77 -3.12 11.40 21.19
CA LEU A 77 -1.76 11.68 20.72
C LEU A 77 -1.75 12.42 19.37
N SER A 78 -2.72 12.16 18.49
CA SER A 78 -2.82 12.83 17.19
C SER A 78 -3.08 14.33 17.29
N SER A 79 -3.68 14.80 18.38
CA SER A 79 -3.95 16.23 18.64
C SER A 79 -2.68 17.09 18.73
N GLY A 80 -1.52 16.47 18.98
CA GLY A 80 -0.22 17.14 19.04
C GLY A 80 0.55 17.14 17.71
N LEU A 81 -0.02 16.54 16.66
CA LEU A 81 0.62 16.45 15.34
C LEU A 81 0.43 17.72 14.51
N GLU A 82 1.15 17.81 13.41
CA GLU A 82 0.89 18.81 12.37
C GLU A 82 -0.52 18.60 11.78
N PRO A 83 -1.30 19.67 11.48
CA PRO A 83 -2.66 19.55 10.97
C PRO A 83 -2.86 18.55 9.83
N GLY A 84 -2.04 18.60 8.78
CA GLY A 84 -2.19 17.70 7.63
C GLY A 84 -2.00 16.21 7.98
N PHE A 85 -1.13 15.93 8.96
CA PHE A 85 -0.90 14.57 9.43
C PHE A 85 -1.93 14.13 10.47
N GLN A 86 -2.39 15.05 11.31
CA GLN A 86 -3.54 14.85 12.20
C GLN A 86 -4.78 14.43 11.40
N THR A 87 -5.13 15.13 10.32
CA THR A 87 -6.27 14.80 9.45
C THR A 87 -6.16 13.37 8.89
N ALA A 88 -4.96 12.92 8.50
CA ALA A 88 -4.74 11.57 8.00
C ALA A 88 -5.01 10.50 9.06
N VAL A 89 -4.53 10.72 10.29
CA VAL A 89 -4.79 9.82 11.44
C VAL A 89 -6.27 9.81 11.80
N GLU A 90 -6.91 10.98 11.85
CA GLU A 90 -8.34 11.09 12.15
C GLU A 90 -9.21 10.39 11.08
N THR A 91 -8.85 10.50 9.80
CA THR A 91 -9.53 9.77 8.72
C THR A 91 -9.46 8.26 8.91
N ARG A 92 -8.31 7.70 9.32
CA ARG A 92 -8.18 6.26 9.58
C ARG A 92 -8.99 5.82 10.79
N LEU A 93 -8.97 6.61 11.87
CA LEU A 93 -9.77 6.35 13.07
C LEU A 93 -11.27 6.41 12.80
N LEU A 94 -11.72 7.33 11.94
CA LEU A 94 -13.09 7.39 11.43
C LEU A 94 -13.47 6.05 10.75
N GLY A 95 -12.64 5.58 9.82
CA GLY A 95 -12.81 4.28 9.16
C GLY A 95 -12.82 3.11 10.15
N TYR A 96 -11.93 3.12 11.15
CA TYR A 96 -11.92 2.12 12.22
C TYR A 96 -13.25 2.08 13.00
N TYR A 97 -13.78 3.24 13.41
CA TYR A 97 -15.07 3.28 14.13
C TYR A 97 -16.24 2.81 13.27
N LEU A 98 -16.21 3.08 11.96
CA LEU A 98 -17.20 2.57 11.02
C LEU A 98 -17.14 1.03 10.91
N GLN A 99 -15.94 0.46 10.80
CA GLN A 99 -15.75 -1.01 10.79
C GLN A 99 -16.25 -1.66 12.10
N GLN A 100 -16.05 -0.99 13.24
CA GLN A 100 -16.57 -1.43 14.55
C GLN A 100 -18.07 -1.13 14.74
N LYS A 101 -18.77 -0.61 13.72
CA LYS A 101 -20.18 -0.21 13.76
C LYS A 101 -20.50 0.84 14.82
N ASN A 102 -19.49 1.62 15.25
CA ASN A 102 -19.65 2.71 16.20
C ASN A 102 -19.99 4.01 15.46
N VAL A 103 -21.22 4.06 14.93
CA VAL A 103 -21.75 5.19 14.16
C VAL A 103 -21.71 6.51 14.95
N GLY A 104 -21.87 6.46 16.28
CA GLY A 104 -21.82 7.64 17.14
C GLY A 104 -20.45 8.31 17.15
N LYS A 105 -19.38 7.54 17.45
CA LYS A 105 -18.01 8.06 17.41
C LYS A 105 -17.59 8.47 16.00
N ALA A 106 -17.95 7.69 14.98
CA ALA A 106 -17.65 8.05 13.59
C ALA A 106 -18.27 9.40 13.20
N LYS A 107 -19.52 9.66 13.60
CA LYS A 107 -20.17 10.96 13.37
C LYS A 107 -19.44 12.11 14.09
N GLU A 108 -19.10 11.93 15.36
CA GLU A 108 -18.35 12.94 16.13
C GLU A 108 -17.00 13.27 15.47
N MET A 109 -16.31 12.26 14.93
CA MET A 109 -15.05 12.46 14.21
C MET A 109 -15.27 13.22 12.89
N LEU A 110 -16.26 12.84 12.09
CA LEU A 110 -16.54 13.55 10.84
C LEU A 110 -16.90 15.02 11.09
N GLU A 111 -17.69 15.32 12.13
CA GLU A 111 -18.05 16.69 12.50
C GLU A 111 -16.83 17.53 12.90
N ARG A 112 -15.82 16.92 13.53
CA ARG A 112 -14.56 17.59 13.88
C ARG A 112 -13.73 17.94 12.64
N MET A 113 -13.68 17.04 11.67
CA MET A 113 -12.88 17.18 10.45
C MET A 113 -13.51 18.12 9.42
N ALA A 114 -14.83 18.38 9.50
CA ALA A 114 -15.57 19.11 8.48
C ALA A 114 -15.17 20.59 8.30
N GLY A 115 -14.33 21.13 9.19
CA GLY A 115 -13.79 22.50 9.11
C GLY A 115 -12.40 22.61 8.46
N ASP A 116 -11.74 21.50 8.15
CA ASP A 116 -10.35 21.47 7.69
C ASP A 116 -10.22 21.40 6.15
N ASP A 117 -8.99 21.60 5.63
CA ASP A 117 -8.61 21.62 4.19
C ASP A 117 -8.71 20.23 3.49
N GLY A 118 -9.68 19.39 3.87
CA GLY A 118 -9.91 18.08 3.27
C GLY A 118 -11.05 17.34 3.94
N TYR A 119 -12.25 17.43 3.35
CA TYR A 119 -13.40 16.65 3.81
C TYR A 119 -13.24 15.18 3.40
N PRO A 120 -13.38 14.20 4.32
CA PRO A 120 -13.13 12.79 4.00
C PRO A 120 -14.35 12.16 3.31
N TYR A 121 -14.56 12.49 2.03
CA TYR A 121 -15.77 12.10 1.26
C TYR A 121 -16.04 10.59 1.29
N GLY A 122 -15.03 9.75 1.04
CA GLY A 122 -15.18 8.29 1.10
C GLY A 122 -15.70 7.78 2.45
N ALA A 123 -15.17 8.31 3.55
CA ALA A 123 -15.58 7.91 4.90
C ALA A 123 -16.95 8.51 5.29
N ALA A 124 -17.27 9.72 4.81
CA ALA A 124 -18.61 10.30 4.97
C ALA A 124 -19.67 9.47 4.24
N ALA A 125 -19.37 8.94 3.05
CA ALA A 125 -20.24 8.04 2.31
C ALA A 125 -20.48 6.72 3.08
N GLU A 126 -19.42 6.13 3.65
CA GLU A 126 -19.55 4.95 4.52
C GLU A 126 -20.42 5.22 5.74
N LEU A 127 -20.23 6.38 6.40
CA LEU A 127 -21.07 6.78 7.53
C LEU A 127 -22.54 6.91 7.11
N MET A 128 -22.82 7.53 5.97
CA MET A 128 -24.19 7.62 5.43
C MET A 128 -24.81 6.25 5.16
N GLN A 129 -24.02 5.27 4.71
CA GLN A 129 -24.49 3.89 4.48
C GLN A 129 -24.71 3.13 5.79
N ALA A 130 -23.92 3.42 6.82
CA ALA A 130 -24.07 2.83 8.15
C ALA A 130 -25.26 3.41 8.95
N ILE A 131 -25.68 4.64 8.65
CA ILE A 131 -26.87 5.27 9.26
C ILE A 131 -28.15 4.62 8.70
N PRO A 132 -29.08 4.13 9.54
CA PRO A 132 -30.34 3.56 9.09
C PRO A 132 -31.15 4.52 8.20
N LYS A 133 -31.82 3.98 7.18
CA LYS A 133 -32.66 4.77 6.26
C LYS A 133 -33.76 5.58 6.96
N SER A 134 -34.23 5.15 8.14
CA SER A 134 -35.18 5.89 8.97
C SER A 134 -34.65 7.22 9.49
N ARG A 135 -33.32 7.41 9.49
CA ARG A 135 -32.62 8.66 9.88
C ARG A 135 -32.17 9.44 8.64
N ALA A 136 -33.03 9.52 7.61
CA ALA A 136 -32.73 10.17 6.34
C ALA A 136 -32.21 11.61 6.49
N ALA A 137 -32.78 12.39 7.42
CA ALA A 137 -32.35 13.76 7.68
C ALA A 137 -30.86 13.88 8.05
N GLU A 138 -30.31 12.89 8.77
CA GLU A 138 -28.89 12.89 9.12
C GLU A 138 -28.00 12.57 7.94
N ARG A 139 -28.46 11.66 7.06
CA ARG A 139 -27.75 11.33 5.82
C ARG A 139 -27.71 12.53 4.88
N THR A 140 -28.83 13.23 4.75
CA THR A 140 -28.94 14.49 3.99
C THR A 140 -28.05 15.59 4.58
N ALA A 141 -27.96 15.70 5.91
CA ALA A 141 -27.10 16.69 6.56
C ALA A 141 -25.61 16.44 6.28
N ILE A 142 -25.16 15.18 6.35
CA ILE A 142 -23.78 14.80 6.01
C ILE A 142 -23.48 15.14 4.54
N PHE A 143 -24.36 14.74 3.62
CA PHE A 143 -24.16 15.04 2.20
C PHE A 143 -24.16 16.53 1.90
N SER A 144 -25.07 17.29 2.51
CA SER A 144 -25.11 18.75 2.35
C SER A 144 -23.83 19.43 2.83
N GLN A 145 -23.23 18.94 3.91
CA GLN A 145 -21.95 19.42 4.42
C GLN A 145 -20.81 19.10 3.45
N ALA A 146 -20.79 17.88 2.90
CA ALA A 146 -19.82 17.46 1.90
C ALA A 146 -19.91 18.32 0.62
N LEU A 147 -21.12 18.52 0.08
CA LEU A 147 -21.33 19.37 -1.10
C LEU A 147 -20.87 20.81 -0.85
N ALA A 148 -21.19 21.38 0.32
CA ALA A 148 -20.73 22.72 0.67
C ALA A 148 -19.20 22.82 0.74
N ASN A 149 -18.52 21.80 1.29
CA ASN A 149 -17.06 21.74 1.31
C ASN A 149 -16.48 21.65 -0.10
N TYR A 150 -17.01 20.76 -0.94
CA TYR A 150 -16.55 20.54 -2.32
C TYR A 150 -16.69 21.79 -3.19
N SER A 151 -17.80 22.53 -3.03
CA SER A 151 -18.05 23.78 -3.76
C SER A 151 -17.17 24.94 -3.29
N GLN A 152 -16.74 24.95 -2.02
CA GLN A 152 -15.93 26.05 -1.45
C GLN A 152 -14.43 25.85 -1.66
N LEU A 153 -13.96 24.62 -1.60
CA LEU A 153 -12.54 24.28 -1.71
C LEU A 153 -12.21 23.80 -3.11
N ASN A 154 -11.05 24.20 -3.65
CA ASN A 154 -10.54 23.64 -4.91
C ASN A 154 -9.72 22.35 -4.68
N THR A 155 -10.14 21.54 -3.72
CA THR A 155 -9.56 20.22 -3.41
C THR A 155 -10.25 19.13 -4.23
N ASP A 156 -9.57 18.00 -4.46
CA ASP A 156 -10.07 16.81 -5.20
C ASP A 156 -10.42 17.01 -6.67
N LEU A 157 -9.40 17.33 -7.48
CA LEU A 157 -9.52 17.36 -8.94
C LEU A 157 -9.33 15.98 -9.57
N MET A 158 -8.52 15.11 -8.97
CA MET A 158 -8.30 13.74 -9.48
C MET A 158 -9.51 12.86 -9.17
N VAL A 159 -9.89 11.99 -10.12
CA VAL A 159 -10.95 11.00 -9.95
C VAL A 159 -10.42 9.86 -9.07
N ASP A 160 -11.09 9.62 -7.95
CA ASP A 160 -10.80 8.51 -7.04
C ASP A 160 -12.10 8.01 -6.39
N GLU A 161 -12.13 6.74 -5.96
CA GLU A 161 -13.27 6.16 -5.24
C GLU A 161 -13.59 6.91 -3.93
N GLY A 162 -12.56 7.50 -3.32
CA GLY A 162 -12.64 8.22 -2.06
C GLY A 162 -13.06 9.69 -2.20
N ASP A 163 -13.24 10.20 -3.42
CA ASP A 163 -13.57 11.60 -3.66
C ASP A 163 -15.08 11.91 -3.57
N PHE A 164 -15.45 13.17 -3.85
CA PHE A 164 -16.85 13.60 -3.81
C PHE A 164 -17.74 12.94 -4.89
N GLY A 165 -17.21 12.68 -6.10
CA GLY A 165 -17.91 11.97 -7.16
C GLY A 165 -18.19 10.51 -6.78
N GLY A 166 -17.21 9.82 -6.20
CA GLY A 166 -17.36 8.51 -5.59
C GLY A 166 -18.43 8.51 -4.49
N MET A 167 -18.41 9.49 -3.58
CA MET A 167 -19.45 9.66 -2.55
C MET A 167 -20.85 9.84 -3.14
N LEU A 168 -21.01 10.67 -4.18
CA LEU A 168 -22.29 10.87 -4.86
C LEU A 168 -22.81 9.55 -5.45
N LEU A 169 -21.98 8.83 -6.20
CA LEU A 169 -22.36 7.56 -6.83
C LEU A 169 -22.83 6.51 -5.83
N ARG A 170 -22.27 6.52 -4.61
CA ARG A 170 -22.67 5.61 -3.53
C ARG A 170 -23.99 5.97 -2.86
N CYS A 171 -24.33 7.26 -2.80
CA CYS A 171 -25.37 7.76 -1.89
C CYS A 171 -26.57 8.38 -2.58
N TRP A 172 -26.52 8.68 -3.89
CA TRP A 172 -27.53 9.50 -4.56
C TRP A 172 -28.96 8.95 -4.49
N ARG A 173 -29.16 7.62 -4.47
CA ARG A 173 -30.49 7.00 -4.33
C ARG A 173 -31.13 7.21 -2.96
N ASP A 174 -30.35 7.70 -2.00
CA ASP A 174 -30.78 8.01 -0.65
C ASP A 174 -30.91 9.52 -0.40
N LEU A 175 -30.72 10.34 -1.44
CA LEU A 175 -30.82 11.78 -1.41
C LEU A 175 -32.09 12.28 -2.11
N PRO A 176 -32.54 13.51 -1.82
CA PRO A 176 -33.47 14.21 -2.70
C PRO A 176 -32.87 14.32 -4.12
N PRO A 177 -33.62 14.02 -5.20
CA PRO A 177 -33.11 14.07 -6.57
C PRO A 177 -32.46 15.41 -6.96
N GLU A 178 -33.05 16.53 -6.51
CA GLU A 178 -32.50 17.87 -6.76
C GLU A 178 -31.10 18.04 -6.18
N MET A 179 -30.87 17.57 -4.95
CA MET A 179 -29.55 17.63 -4.30
C MET A 179 -28.50 16.76 -5.02
N ALA A 180 -28.91 15.62 -5.58
CA ALA A 180 -28.02 14.79 -6.38
C ALA A 180 -27.65 15.48 -7.70
N LEU A 181 -28.62 16.16 -8.34
CA LEU A 181 -28.37 16.92 -9.57
C LEU A 181 -27.48 18.15 -9.32
N ASP A 182 -27.68 18.88 -8.22
CA ASP A 182 -26.81 19.99 -7.80
C ASP A 182 -25.36 19.52 -7.60
N ALA A 183 -25.16 18.33 -7.04
CA ALA A 183 -23.83 17.74 -6.89
C ALA A 183 -23.19 17.37 -8.25
N VAL A 184 -23.99 16.86 -9.20
CA VAL A 184 -23.51 16.63 -10.58
C VAL A 184 -23.07 17.94 -11.22
N ASP A 185 -23.85 19.01 -11.05
CA ASP A 185 -23.50 20.34 -11.56
C ASP A 185 -22.15 20.80 -11.02
N ALA A 186 -21.94 20.71 -9.70
CA ALA A 186 -20.68 21.09 -9.07
C ALA A 186 -19.47 20.28 -9.60
N ILE A 187 -19.61 18.96 -9.74
CA ILE A 187 -18.53 18.08 -10.25
C ILE A 187 -18.19 18.41 -11.70
N LEU A 188 -19.20 18.57 -12.56
CA LEU A 188 -19.01 18.84 -13.98
C LEU A 188 -18.44 20.25 -14.22
N GLU A 189 -18.88 21.26 -13.47
CA GLU A 189 -18.34 22.62 -13.58
C GLU A 189 -16.85 22.64 -13.22
N LYS A 190 -16.48 22.05 -12.07
CA LYS A 190 -15.10 22.05 -11.57
C LYS A 190 -14.15 21.25 -12.46
N SER A 191 -14.55 20.06 -12.90
CA SER A 191 -13.75 19.25 -13.82
C SER A 191 -13.61 19.85 -15.22
N LYS A 192 -14.59 20.66 -15.66
CA LYS A 192 -14.49 21.42 -16.92
C LYS A 192 -13.48 22.56 -16.81
N ILE A 193 -13.45 23.26 -15.69
CA ILE A 193 -12.43 24.30 -15.40
C ILE A 193 -11.04 23.65 -15.37
N ASP A 194 -10.88 22.57 -14.61
CA ASP A 194 -9.61 21.83 -14.54
C ASP A 194 -9.16 21.33 -15.91
N SER A 195 -10.05 20.75 -16.72
CA SER A 195 -9.68 20.27 -18.07
C SER A 195 -9.31 21.40 -19.05
N ALA A 196 -9.73 22.64 -18.78
CA ALA A 196 -9.31 23.79 -19.56
C ALA A 196 -7.85 24.19 -19.22
N GLU A 197 -7.44 23.97 -17.97
CA GLU A 197 -6.11 24.29 -17.44
C GLU A 197 -5.11 23.13 -17.62
N ASN A 198 -5.58 21.88 -17.46
CA ASN A 198 -4.82 20.63 -17.51
C ASN A 198 -5.37 19.70 -18.60
N LYS A 199 -4.58 19.47 -19.66
CA LYS A 199 -5.00 18.67 -20.83
C LYS A 199 -4.41 17.26 -20.84
N GLU A 200 -3.95 16.78 -19.70
CA GLU A 200 -3.34 15.46 -19.63
C GLU A 200 -4.41 14.37 -19.81
N PRO A 201 -4.16 13.39 -20.70
CA PRO A 201 -5.05 12.25 -20.83
C PRO A 201 -4.97 11.40 -19.56
N LEU A 202 -6.10 10.78 -19.20
CA LEU A 202 -6.18 9.85 -18.09
C LEU A 202 -6.41 8.44 -18.62
N THR A 203 -5.80 7.48 -17.95
CA THR A 203 -5.99 6.06 -18.23
C THR A 203 -6.51 5.38 -16.97
N ILE A 204 -7.59 4.61 -17.10
CA ILE A 204 -8.05 3.67 -16.08
C ILE A 204 -7.46 2.32 -16.45
N ASN A 205 -6.54 1.79 -15.64
CA ASN A 205 -6.06 0.42 -15.85
C ASN A 205 -6.98 -0.54 -15.12
N THR A 206 -7.37 -1.59 -15.85
CA THR A 206 -8.29 -2.60 -15.32
C THR A 206 -7.67 -3.98 -15.39
N ARG A 207 -8.16 -4.88 -14.55
CA ARG A 207 -7.65 -6.25 -14.47
C ARG A 207 -8.02 -7.08 -15.69
N HIS A 208 -9.21 -6.90 -16.25
CA HIS A 208 -9.75 -7.75 -17.32
C HIS A 208 -10.19 -6.97 -18.56
N HIS A 209 -10.39 -5.65 -18.49
CA HIS A 209 -10.79 -4.82 -19.62
C HIS A 209 -9.63 -4.12 -20.33
N GLY A 210 -8.39 -4.27 -19.83
CA GLY A 210 -7.23 -3.53 -20.29
C GLY A 210 -7.29 -2.06 -19.90
N SER A 211 -6.49 -1.23 -20.55
CA SER A 211 -6.41 0.21 -20.28
C SER A 211 -7.52 0.97 -21.03
N ILE A 212 -8.31 1.75 -20.29
CA ILE A 212 -9.38 2.59 -20.83
C ILE A 212 -8.92 4.04 -20.80
N ARG A 213 -8.83 4.68 -21.98
CA ARG A 213 -8.24 6.01 -22.14
C ARG A 213 -9.28 7.10 -22.30
N PHE A 214 -9.06 8.21 -21.61
CA PHE A 214 -9.85 9.43 -21.67
C PHE A 214 -8.96 10.60 -22.05
N THR A 215 -9.49 11.58 -22.78
CA THR A 215 -8.68 12.73 -23.22
C THR A 215 -8.64 13.86 -22.20
N SER A 216 -9.44 13.78 -21.13
CA SER A 216 -9.44 14.75 -20.03
C SER A 216 -10.16 14.21 -18.80
N ASN A 217 -9.90 14.85 -17.66
CA ASN A 217 -10.63 14.62 -16.40
C ASN A 217 -12.15 14.84 -16.54
N TYR A 218 -12.57 15.86 -17.30
CA TYR A 218 -13.98 16.12 -17.58
C TYR A 218 -14.68 14.93 -18.25
N GLN A 219 -14.00 14.22 -19.16
CA GLN A 219 -14.57 13.04 -19.78
C GLN A 219 -14.74 11.88 -18.79
N VAL A 220 -13.77 11.69 -17.89
CA VAL A 220 -13.87 10.69 -16.82
C VAL A 220 -15.06 11.02 -15.93
N ARG A 221 -15.23 12.28 -15.52
CA ARG A 221 -16.36 12.72 -14.68
C ARG A 221 -17.72 12.57 -15.36
N ILE A 222 -17.83 12.87 -16.66
CA ILE A 222 -19.07 12.59 -17.40
C ILE A 222 -19.36 11.08 -17.39
N PHE A 223 -18.36 10.26 -17.68
CA PHE A 223 -18.50 8.80 -17.70
C PHE A 223 -18.88 8.22 -16.33
N GLU A 224 -18.35 8.81 -15.26
CA GLU A 224 -18.67 8.51 -13.86
C GLU A 224 -20.14 8.82 -13.52
N VAL A 225 -20.62 10.04 -13.77
CA VAL A 225 -21.98 10.47 -13.36
C VAL A 225 -23.09 10.08 -14.34
N LEU A 226 -22.73 9.54 -15.51
CA LEU A 226 -23.68 9.19 -16.57
C LEU A 226 -24.83 8.26 -16.13
N PRO A 227 -24.60 7.21 -15.32
CA PRO A 227 -25.68 6.31 -14.89
C PRO A 227 -26.72 7.04 -14.03
N LEU A 228 -26.27 7.94 -13.15
CA LEU A 228 -27.14 8.78 -12.32
C LEU A 228 -27.95 9.73 -13.19
N LEU A 229 -27.29 10.43 -14.13
CA LEU A 229 -27.98 11.36 -15.02
C LEU A 229 -29.03 10.65 -15.88
N ARG A 230 -28.79 9.42 -16.35
CA ARG A 230 -29.82 8.68 -17.10
C ARG A 230 -31.07 8.37 -16.28
N GLU A 231 -30.93 8.16 -14.98
CA GLU A 231 -32.07 7.86 -14.10
C GLU A 231 -32.80 9.15 -13.66
N LEU A 232 -32.07 10.25 -13.42
CA LEU A 232 -32.65 11.50 -12.88
C LEU A 232 -32.96 12.57 -13.95
N ASP A 233 -32.17 12.65 -15.02
CA ASP A 233 -32.29 13.63 -16.11
C ASP A 233 -31.69 13.09 -17.44
N SER A 234 -32.43 12.18 -18.09
CA SER A 234 -31.96 11.52 -19.31
C SER A 234 -31.69 12.48 -20.47
N ALA A 235 -32.43 13.61 -20.54
CA ALA A 235 -32.25 14.61 -21.58
C ALA A 235 -30.88 15.29 -21.48
N ARG A 236 -30.43 15.56 -20.25
CA ARG A 236 -29.10 16.10 -19.97
C ARG A 236 -27.99 15.07 -20.25
N ALA A 237 -28.19 13.81 -19.89
CA ALA A 237 -27.26 12.74 -20.24
C ALA A 237 -27.02 12.68 -21.77
N ASP A 238 -28.10 12.71 -22.54
CA ASP A 238 -28.03 12.70 -24.01
C ASP A 238 -27.36 13.96 -24.57
N ALA A 239 -27.55 15.12 -23.95
CA ALA A 239 -26.89 16.36 -24.35
C ALA A 239 -25.36 16.26 -24.16
N LEU A 240 -24.91 15.80 -22.99
CA LEU A 240 -23.49 15.63 -22.71
C LEU A 240 -22.82 14.64 -23.67
N LEU A 241 -23.47 13.52 -24.00
CA LEU A 241 -22.94 12.53 -24.94
C LEU A 241 -22.87 13.06 -26.39
N ARG A 242 -23.79 13.96 -26.79
CA ARG A 242 -23.70 14.63 -28.09
C ARG A 242 -22.51 15.58 -28.18
N GLU A 243 -22.15 16.23 -27.06
CA GLU A 243 -21.02 17.15 -26.98
C GLU A 243 -19.66 16.44 -26.87
N GLN A 244 -19.63 15.23 -26.30
CA GLN A 244 -18.41 14.45 -26.09
C GLN A 244 -18.31 13.26 -27.05
N ILE A 245 -17.95 13.54 -28.31
CA ILE A 245 -17.83 12.52 -29.37
C ILE A 245 -16.91 11.36 -28.94
N GLY A 246 -15.80 11.65 -28.26
CA GLY A 246 -14.85 10.63 -27.79
C GLY A 246 -15.43 9.65 -26.76
N LEU A 247 -16.49 10.02 -26.04
CA LEU A 247 -17.16 9.13 -25.08
C LEU A 247 -18.21 8.23 -25.73
N GLN A 248 -18.69 8.53 -26.93
CA GLN A 248 -19.80 7.78 -27.53
C GLN A 248 -19.45 6.32 -27.79
N ASP A 249 -18.24 6.04 -28.27
CA ASP A 249 -17.81 4.66 -28.52
C ASP A 249 -17.53 3.92 -27.21
N LEU A 250 -16.95 4.61 -26.23
CA LEU A 250 -16.73 4.05 -24.90
C LEU A 250 -18.05 3.66 -24.24
N VAL A 251 -19.07 4.51 -24.31
CA VAL A 251 -20.39 4.27 -23.71
C VAL A 251 -21.19 3.18 -24.43
N LYS A 252 -20.89 2.87 -25.70
CA LYS A 252 -21.46 1.68 -26.36
C LYS A 252 -20.89 0.38 -25.78
N GLN A 253 -19.61 0.39 -25.42
CA GLN A 253 -18.92 -0.75 -24.82
C GLN A 253 -19.26 -0.88 -23.32
N TYR A 254 -19.31 0.25 -22.61
CA TYR A 254 -19.54 0.35 -21.18
C TYR A 254 -20.85 1.13 -20.94
N THR A 255 -21.97 0.43 -21.16
CA THR A 255 -23.29 1.05 -21.21
C THR A 255 -23.71 1.70 -19.91
N ASP A 256 -23.25 1.24 -18.75
CA ASP A 256 -23.52 1.82 -17.43
C ASP A 256 -22.34 2.64 -16.90
N GLY A 257 -21.54 3.23 -17.79
CA GLY A 257 -20.41 4.09 -17.40
C GLY A 257 -19.44 3.32 -16.51
N MET A 258 -19.00 3.98 -15.42
CA MET A 258 -18.08 3.39 -14.44
C MET A 258 -18.59 2.06 -13.84
N PHE A 259 -19.91 1.89 -13.66
CA PHE A 259 -20.49 0.65 -13.14
C PHE A 259 -20.39 -0.54 -14.10
N SER A 260 -20.06 -0.30 -15.37
CA SER A 260 -19.77 -1.38 -16.33
C SER A 260 -18.40 -2.01 -16.10
N ILE A 261 -17.48 -1.25 -15.50
CA ILE A 261 -16.12 -1.70 -15.16
C ILE A 261 -16.17 -2.24 -13.74
N GLU A 262 -16.57 -1.40 -12.79
CA GLU A 262 -16.62 -1.75 -11.39
C GLU A 262 -18.04 -1.53 -10.86
N ARG A 263 -18.80 -2.62 -10.77
CA ARG A 263 -20.20 -2.59 -10.33
C ARG A 263 -20.39 -1.89 -8.98
N ASP A 264 -19.39 -2.04 -8.12
CA ASP A 264 -19.38 -1.51 -6.75
C ASP A 264 -18.51 -0.25 -6.63
N PHE A 265 -18.26 0.47 -7.74
CA PHE A 265 -17.41 1.67 -7.76
C PHE A 265 -17.79 2.67 -6.67
N GLY A 266 -16.77 3.18 -5.98
CA GLY A 266 -16.90 4.00 -4.79
C GLY A 266 -17.09 3.21 -3.49
N LYS A 267 -17.55 1.95 -3.51
CA LYS A 267 -17.65 1.16 -2.27
C LYS A 267 -16.26 0.75 -1.78
N ASN A 268 -15.89 1.24 -0.60
CA ASN A 268 -14.80 0.68 0.19
C ASN A 268 -15.25 -0.66 0.81
N GLU A 269 -15.20 -1.73 0.03
CA GLU A 269 -15.22 -3.07 0.62
C GLU A 269 -13.85 -3.37 1.22
N PRO A 270 -13.77 -3.89 2.47
CA PRO A 270 -12.52 -4.37 3.02
C PRO A 270 -11.94 -5.40 2.05
N TYR A 271 -10.65 -5.28 1.73
CA TYR A 271 -9.94 -6.31 0.95
C TYR A 271 -10.13 -7.66 1.65
N THR A 272 -10.98 -8.52 1.09
CA THR A 272 -11.10 -9.90 1.54
C THR A 272 -10.23 -10.74 0.63
N GLU A 273 -9.61 -11.77 1.21
CA GLU A 273 -8.73 -12.67 0.46
C GLU A 273 -9.55 -13.38 -0.65
N GLY A 274 -9.46 -12.87 -1.88
CA GLY A 274 -10.26 -13.30 -3.04
C GLY A 274 -11.20 -12.26 -3.65
N SER A 275 -11.46 -11.11 -2.99
CA SER A 275 -12.09 -9.96 -3.66
C SER A 275 -11.05 -9.26 -4.51
N HIS A 276 -11.28 -9.17 -5.81
CA HIS A 276 -10.41 -8.47 -6.74
C HIS A 276 -11.14 -7.23 -7.25
N ARG A 277 -10.57 -6.05 -6.99
CA ARG A 277 -10.98 -4.80 -7.64
C ARG A 277 -10.76 -4.92 -9.15
N GLU A 278 -11.67 -4.36 -9.91
CA GLU A 278 -11.55 -4.35 -11.37
C GLU A 278 -10.65 -3.19 -11.81
N ILE A 279 -10.81 -2.01 -11.21
CA ILE A 279 -9.93 -0.86 -11.42
C ILE A 279 -8.68 -1.04 -10.54
N LEU A 280 -7.51 -1.00 -11.18
CA LEU A 280 -6.22 -1.11 -10.52
C LEU A 280 -5.72 0.27 -10.11
N ASP A 281 -5.80 1.23 -11.03
CA ASP A 281 -5.41 2.62 -10.83
C ASP A 281 -6.09 3.53 -11.89
N ILE A 282 -6.01 4.84 -11.63
CA ILE A 282 -6.35 5.90 -12.57
C ILE A 282 -5.15 6.84 -12.61
N GLU A 283 -4.40 6.81 -13.70
CA GLU A 283 -3.12 7.52 -13.81
C GLU A 283 -3.08 8.44 -15.05
N PRO A 284 -2.23 9.48 -15.03
CA PRO A 284 -1.86 10.18 -16.26
C PRO A 284 -1.32 9.17 -17.29
N GLY A 285 -1.87 9.17 -18.50
CA GLY A 285 -1.61 8.09 -19.46
C GLY A 285 -0.14 8.03 -19.92
N VAL A 286 0.57 6.98 -19.51
CA VAL A 286 1.89 6.58 -20.04
C VAL A 286 1.72 5.32 -20.90
N ASP A 287 2.28 5.32 -22.12
CA ASP A 287 2.25 4.14 -23.02
C ASP A 287 3.37 3.15 -22.63
N ASP A 288 3.07 2.08 -21.88
CA ASP A 288 4.06 1.01 -21.61
C ASP A 288 3.53 -0.42 -21.86
N ALA A 289 3.40 -0.76 -23.15
CA ALA A 289 2.93 -2.07 -23.59
C ALA A 289 3.85 -3.26 -23.21
N ALA A 290 5.10 -2.99 -22.82
CA ALA A 290 6.05 -4.04 -22.43
C ALA A 290 5.75 -4.57 -21.02
N ASP A 291 5.45 -3.65 -20.08
CA ASP A 291 5.08 -3.99 -18.71
C ASP A 291 3.73 -4.72 -18.66
N ASP A 292 2.75 -4.29 -19.47
CA ASP A 292 1.47 -4.98 -19.63
C ASP A 292 1.66 -6.45 -20.04
N SER A 293 2.54 -6.72 -21.01
CA SER A 293 2.79 -8.09 -21.47
C SER A 293 3.42 -8.96 -20.39
N LEU A 294 4.34 -8.40 -19.60
CA LEU A 294 4.99 -9.14 -18.53
C LEU A 294 4.00 -9.46 -17.41
N GLN A 295 3.17 -8.50 -17.02
CA GLN A 295 2.15 -8.68 -15.98
C GLN A 295 1.11 -9.73 -16.37
N GLN A 296 0.67 -9.75 -17.62
CA GLN A 296 -0.22 -10.80 -18.14
C GLN A 296 0.41 -12.20 -18.05
N ARG A 297 1.72 -12.32 -18.33
CA ARG A 297 2.42 -13.61 -18.21
C ARG A 297 2.50 -14.09 -16.75
N TYR A 298 2.72 -13.19 -15.80
CA TYR A 298 2.66 -13.53 -14.36
C TYR A 298 1.29 -14.02 -13.95
N ALA A 299 0.23 -13.29 -14.30
CA ALA A 299 -1.14 -13.69 -14.00
C ALA A 299 -1.48 -15.07 -14.58
N HIS A 300 -1.08 -15.33 -15.84
CA HIS A 300 -1.29 -16.63 -16.46
C HIS A 300 -0.51 -17.75 -15.76
N MET A 301 0.74 -17.51 -15.40
CA MET A 301 1.56 -18.45 -14.66
C MET A 301 0.95 -18.78 -13.30
N GLN A 302 0.50 -17.77 -12.54
CA GLN A 302 -0.10 -17.97 -11.21
C GLN A 302 -1.34 -18.86 -11.23
N GLU A 303 -2.17 -18.74 -12.27
CA GLU A 303 -3.31 -19.64 -12.43
C GLU A 303 -2.87 -21.05 -12.86
N THR A 304 -1.84 -21.15 -13.70
CA THR A 304 -1.24 -22.42 -14.13
C THR A 304 -0.61 -23.18 -12.96
N VAL A 305 0.02 -22.49 -12.00
CA VAL A 305 0.63 -23.11 -10.79
C VAL A 305 -0.38 -23.99 -10.04
N LYS A 306 -1.66 -23.60 -10.01
CA LYS A 306 -2.69 -24.35 -9.28
C LYS A 306 -3.13 -25.63 -10.01
N ARG A 307 -3.05 -25.64 -11.34
CA ARG A 307 -3.63 -26.67 -12.23
C ARG A 307 -2.56 -27.62 -12.76
N GLU A 308 -1.50 -27.05 -13.31
CA GLU A 308 -0.44 -27.73 -14.05
C GLU A 308 0.94 -27.21 -13.58
N PRO A 309 1.38 -27.57 -12.35
CA PRO A 309 2.61 -27.05 -11.75
C PRO A 309 3.89 -27.19 -12.60
N LYS A 310 3.99 -28.25 -13.42
CA LYS A 310 5.15 -28.46 -14.31
C LYS A 310 5.19 -27.45 -15.44
N ASP A 311 4.04 -27.11 -15.99
CA ASP A 311 3.92 -26.14 -17.07
C ASP A 311 4.18 -24.73 -16.54
N ALA A 312 3.70 -24.43 -15.32
CA ALA A 312 4.05 -23.19 -14.63
C ALA A 312 5.57 -23.04 -14.39
N LEU A 313 6.27 -24.12 -14.00
CA LEU A 313 7.72 -24.10 -13.89
C LEU A 313 8.41 -23.82 -15.24
N ALA A 314 7.93 -24.44 -16.32
CA ALA A 314 8.44 -24.16 -17.67
C ALA A 314 8.21 -22.69 -18.08
N MET A 315 7.03 -22.13 -17.77
CA MET A 315 6.73 -20.72 -17.98
C MET A 315 7.68 -19.81 -17.19
N ALA A 316 7.91 -20.11 -15.91
CA ALA A 316 8.84 -19.35 -15.08
C ALA A 316 10.26 -19.36 -15.65
N LEU A 317 10.76 -20.53 -16.11
CA LEU A 317 12.07 -20.65 -16.74
C LEU A 317 12.18 -19.87 -18.07
N ALA A 318 11.08 -19.71 -18.79
CA ALA A 318 11.02 -18.93 -20.02
C ALA A 318 10.97 -17.41 -19.79
N MET A 319 10.83 -16.95 -18.54
CA MET A 319 10.87 -15.52 -18.23
C MET A 319 12.26 -14.93 -18.48
N PRO A 320 12.35 -13.62 -18.81
CA PRO A 320 13.63 -12.91 -18.84
C PRO A 320 14.34 -12.97 -17.49
N GLU A 321 15.67 -13.09 -17.52
CA GLU A 321 16.49 -13.09 -16.30
C GLU A 321 16.62 -11.69 -15.72
N PHE A 322 16.80 -10.72 -16.60
CA PHE A 322 16.92 -9.31 -16.30
C PHE A 322 15.68 -8.57 -16.83
N PRO A 323 15.30 -7.46 -16.19
CA PRO A 323 14.25 -6.59 -16.69
C PRO A 323 14.58 -6.09 -18.10
N THR A 324 13.55 -5.92 -18.94
CA THR A 324 13.69 -5.34 -20.29
C THR A 324 13.77 -3.80 -20.29
N GLY A 325 13.85 -3.18 -19.10
CA GLY A 325 13.91 -1.74 -18.86
C GLY A 325 14.60 -1.40 -17.54
N GLU A 326 14.40 -0.17 -17.02
CA GLU A 326 14.99 0.30 -15.75
C GLU A 326 14.31 -0.27 -14.48
N GLY A 327 13.37 -1.21 -14.64
CA GLY A 327 12.66 -1.83 -13.51
C GLY A 327 13.63 -2.55 -12.57
N PRO A 328 13.41 -2.51 -11.24
CA PRO A 328 14.33 -3.11 -10.27
C PRO A 328 14.18 -4.63 -10.12
N PHE A 329 13.25 -5.26 -10.86
CA PHE A 329 12.80 -6.62 -10.61
C PHE A 329 13.42 -7.63 -11.57
N HIS A 330 13.93 -8.74 -11.03
CA HIS A 330 14.41 -9.87 -11.85
C HIS A 330 13.25 -10.83 -12.17
N PRO A 331 12.73 -10.88 -13.41
CA PRO A 331 11.47 -11.57 -13.66
C PRO A 331 11.53 -13.09 -13.43
N ARG A 332 12.60 -13.75 -13.89
CA ARG A 332 12.77 -15.20 -13.73
C ARG A 332 12.91 -15.64 -12.26
N PRO A 333 13.82 -15.08 -11.43
CA PRO A 333 13.91 -15.44 -10.01
C PRO A 333 12.58 -15.30 -9.26
N ARG A 334 11.85 -14.21 -9.50
CA ARG A 334 10.54 -13.98 -8.89
C ARG A 334 9.50 -15.00 -9.35
N ALA A 335 9.42 -15.26 -10.65
CA ALA A 335 8.52 -16.28 -11.19
C ALA A 335 8.81 -17.68 -10.61
N LEU A 336 10.08 -18.06 -10.47
CA LEU A 336 10.49 -19.32 -9.84
C LEU A 336 10.09 -19.38 -8.36
N MET A 337 10.20 -18.27 -7.62
CA MET A 337 9.74 -18.18 -6.23
C MET A 337 8.22 -18.36 -6.13
N GLU A 338 7.44 -17.72 -7.00
CA GLU A 338 5.97 -17.87 -7.02
C GLU A 338 5.55 -19.33 -7.30
N VAL A 339 6.22 -20.00 -8.26
CA VAL A 339 6.02 -21.44 -8.50
C VAL A 339 6.39 -22.25 -7.26
N ALA A 340 7.51 -21.97 -6.62
CA ALA A 340 7.94 -22.68 -5.42
C ALA A 340 6.93 -22.54 -4.26
N GLN A 341 6.45 -21.33 -4.00
CA GLN A 341 5.45 -21.05 -2.97
C GLN A 341 4.13 -21.77 -3.26
N GLY A 342 3.64 -21.72 -4.49
CA GLY A 342 2.38 -22.37 -4.86
C GLY A 342 2.43 -23.91 -4.87
N THR A 343 3.64 -24.48 -4.91
CA THR A 343 3.85 -25.94 -5.00
C THR A 343 4.37 -26.59 -3.71
N VAL A 344 4.86 -25.83 -2.73
CA VAL A 344 5.51 -26.36 -1.51
C VAL A 344 4.72 -27.45 -0.78
N LYS A 345 3.38 -27.33 -0.71
CA LYS A 345 2.50 -28.33 -0.06
C LYS A 345 2.01 -29.45 -0.98
N LYS A 346 1.86 -29.17 -2.28
CA LYS A 346 1.17 -30.07 -3.24
C LYS A 346 2.14 -30.89 -4.09
N SER A 347 3.28 -30.30 -4.42
CA SER A 347 4.32 -30.85 -5.31
C SER A 347 5.72 -30.43 -4.82
N PRO A 348 6.19 -30.93 -3.65
CA PRO A 348 7.47 -30.53 -3.07
C PRO A 348 8.67 -30.74 -4.00
N GLU A 349 8.60 -31.70 -4.92
CA GLU A 349 9.61 -31.93 -5.94
C GLU A 349 9.72 -30.76 -6.93
N ILE A 350 8.58 -30.17 -7.34
CA ILE A 350 8.55 -29.00 -8.22
C ILE A 350 9.02 -27.77 -7.47
N CYS A 351 8.62 -27.63 -6.20
CA CYS A 351 9.14 -26.58 -5.32
C CYS A 351 10.67 -26.64 -5.25
N ARG A 352 11.25 -27.82 -4.95
CA ARG A 352 12.70 -28.03 -4.90
C ARG A 352 13.37 -27.71 -6.24
N SER A 353 12.79 -28.14 -7.36
CA SER A 353 13.32 -27.81 -8.69
C SER A 353 13.32 -26.31 -8.96
N ALA A 354 12.23 -25.61 -8.64
CA ALA A 354 12.12 -24.16 -8.82
C ALA A 354 13.15 -23.40 -7.96
N LEU A 355 13.30 -23.78 -6.68
CA LEU A 355 14.30 -23.20 -5.78
C LEU A 355 15.73 -23.46 -6.25
N TRP A 356 16.01 -24.66 -6.76
CA TRP A 356 17.34 -24.99 -7.30
C TRP A 356 17.68 -24.16 -8.54
N GLU A 357 16.74 -24.00 -9.46
CA GLU A 357 16.92 -23.13 -10.63
C GLU A 357 17.10 -21.67 -10.22
N MET A 358 16.34 -21.20 -9.22
CA MET A 358 16.50 -19.86 -8.68
C MET A 358 17.90 -19.65 -8.10
N HIS A 359 18.44 -20.62 -7.35
CA HIS A 359 19.78 -20.55 -6.77
C HIS A 359 20.90 -20.37 -7.80
N LYS A 360 20.73 -20.91 -9.03
CA LYS A 360 21.73 -20.73 -10.10
C LYS A 360 21.83 -19.27 -10.56
N LEU A 361 20.76 -18.50 -10.41
CA LEU A 361 20.69 -17.10 -10.86
C LEU A 361 21.32 -16.13 -9.84
N VAL A 362 21.63 -16.59 -8.62
CA VAL A 362 22.17 -15.78 -7.51
C VAL A 362 23.67 -15.44 -7.70
N GLY A 363 24.29 -15.82 -8.82
CA GLY A 363 25.75 -15.92 -8.97
C GLY A 363 26.55 -14.63 -9.12
N SER A 364 25.98 -13.52 -9.59
CA SER A 364 26.75 -12.28 -9.84
C SER A 364 26.08 -10.99 -9.40
N ASP A 365 24.75 -10.96 -9.34
CA ASP A 365 24.00 -9.78 -8.89
C ASP A 365 23.37 -10.07 -7.53
N GLN A 366 23.77 -9.30 -6.52
CA GLN A 366 23.40 -9.50 -5.13
C GLN A 366 22.54 -8.31 -4.71
N THR A 367 21.41 -8.11 -5.40
CA THR A 367 20.44 -7.08 -5.04
C THR A 367 19.71 -7.45 -3.75
N PRO A 368 19.13 -6.47 -3.01
CA PRO A 368 18.31 -6.76 -1.84
C PRO A 368 17.14 -7.73 -2.14
N GLU A 369 16.58 -7.65 -3.35
CA GLU A 369 15.53 -8.57 -3.81
C GLU A 369 16.03 -10.01 -3.87
N ILE A 370 17.18 -10.27 -4.51
CA ILE A 370 17.77 -11.60 -4.59
C ILE A 370 18.07 -12.16 -3.19
N THR A 371 18.57 -11.34 -2.27
CA THR A 371 18.79 -11.74 -0.88
C THR A 371 17.48 -12.10 -0.17
N ASN A 372 16.41 -11.34 -0.40
CA ASN A 372 15.09 -11.68 0.14
C ASN A 372 14.56 -13.00 -0.42
N LEU A 373 14.76 -13.26 -1.72
CA LEU A 373 14.39 -14.53 -2.34
C LEU A 373 15.17 -15.71 -1.72
N LEU A 374 16.45 -15.54 -1.37
CA LEU A 374 17.18 -16.55 -0.61
C LEU A 374 16.54 -16.81 0.77
N LEU A 375 16.16 -15.77 1.51
CA LEU A 375 15.51 -15.92 2.81
C LEU A 375 14.17 -16.65 2.70
N GLN A 376 13.36 -16.33 1.68
CA GLN A 376 12.12 -17.05 1.39
C GLN A 376 12.39 -18.51 1.01
N ALA A 377 13.41 -18.78 0.19
CA ALA A 377 13.80 -20.14 -0.19
C ALA A 377 14.23 -20.96 1.03
N ALA A 378 14.97 -20.37 1.99
CA ALA A 378 15.34 -21.05 3.23
C ALA A 378 14.11 -21.48 4.03
N ASP A 379 13.09 -20.62 4.14
CA ASP A 379 11.83 -20.98 4.82
C ASP A 379 11.06 -22.07 4.05
N LEU A 380 11.00 -22.01 2.72
CA LEU A 380 10.36 -23.05 1.91
C LEU A 380 11.07 -24.41 2.03
N TYR A 381 12.40 -24.44 2.01
CA TYR A 381 13.16 -25.67 2.30
C TYR A 381 12.83 -26.23 3.68
N HIS A 382 12.76 -25.36 4.70
CA HIS A 382 12.38 -25.76 6.05
C HIS A 382 10.94 -26.32 6.11
N GLN A 383 9.98 -25.70 5.42
CA GLN A 383 8.61 -26.19 5.31
C GLN A 383 8.52 -27.59 4.66
N MET A 384 9.43 -27.91 3.73
CA MET A 384 9.55 -29.25 3.12
C MET A 384 10.29 -30.27 4.01
N GLY A 385 10.80 -29.87 5.18
CA GLY A 385 11.65 -30.70 6.03
C GLY A 385 13.10 -30.82 5.56
N ASP A 386 13.49 -30.08 4.52
CA ASP A 386 14.84 -30.09 3.94
C ASP A 386 15.77 -29.16 4.72
N THR A 387 16.16 -29.63 5.91
CA THR A 387 16.88 -28.81 6.90
C THR A 387 18.27 -28.41 6.41
N ASP A 388 18.97 -29.29 5.67
CA ASP A 388 20.32 -29.02 5.19
C ASP A 388 20.34 -27.93 4.13
N ASN A 389 19.41 -27.98 3.16
CA ASN A 389 19.27 -26.90 2.18
C ASN A 389 18.79 -25.61 2.83
N ALA A 390 17.83 -25.67 3.77
CA ALA A 390 17.39 -24.48 4.51
C ALA A 390 18.57 -23.78 5.23
N LYS A 391 19.42 -24.55 5.93
CA LYS A 391 20.61 -24.03 6.60
C LYS A 391 21.63 -23.46 5.63
N THR A 392 21.86 -24.13 4.51
CA THR A 392 22.82 -23.71 3.48
C THR A 392 22.37 -22.41 2.83
N THR A 393 21.10 -22.33 2.43
CA THR A 393 20.49 -21.13 1.85
C THR A 393 20.50 -19.96 2.85
N LEU A 394 20.23 -20.20 4.13
CA LEU A 394 20.28 -19.15 5.16
C LEU A 394 21.70 -18.59 5.36
N LYS A 395 22.73 -19.45 5.32
CA LYS A 395 24.15 -19.00 5.35
C LYS A 395 24.52 -18.22 4.10
N GLN A 396 24.00 -18.61 2.93
CA GLN A 396 24.21 -17.87 1.69
C GLN A 396 23.57 -16.47 1.78
N ALA A 397 22.34 -16.40 2.31
CA ALA A 397 21.68 -15.12 2.57
C ALA A 397 22.50 -14.26 3.55
N ALA A 398 22.96 -14.79 4.68
CA ALA A 398 23.79 -14.04 5.63
C ALA A 398 25.02 -13.40 4.97
N ARG A 399 25.75 -14.14 4.13
CA ARG A 399 26.91 -13.61 3.39
C ARG A 399 26.53 -12.51 2.39
N SER A 400 25.38 -12.64 1.75
CA SER A 400 24.82 -11.61 0.86
C SER A 400 24.50 -10.33 1.64
N ILE A 401 23.93 -10.48 2.84
CA ILE A 401 23.62 -9.35 3.72
C ILE A 401 24.89 -8.61 4.17
N ASP A 402 25.97 -9.33 4.44
CA ASP A 402 27.26 -8.69 4.76
C ASP A 402 27.81 -7.85 3.60
N GLN A 403 27.48 -8.17 2.35
CA GLN A 403 27.83 -7.36 1.18
C GLN A 403 27.00 -6.09 1.13
N HIS A 404 25.69 -6.19 1.38
CA HIS A 404 24.80 -5.03 1.52
C HIS A 404 25.29 -4.10 2.61
N TYR A 405 25.72 -4.62 3.75
CA TYR A 405 26.21 -3.77 4.84
C TYR A 405 27.48 -3.01 4.46
N LYS A 406 28.39 -3.62 3.71
CA LYS A 406 29.59 -2.94 3.21
C LYS A 406 29.24 -1.77 2.29
N LYS A 407 28.19 -1.91 1.47
CA LYS A 407 27.66 -0.83 0.63
C LYS A 407 26.97 0.24 1.48
N ASP A 408 26.10 -0.17 2.40
CA ASP A 408 25.37 0.75 3.28
C ASP A 408 26.31 1.61 4.14
N SER A 409 27.41 1.02 4.60
CA SER A 409 28.37 1.65 5.50
C SER A 409 29.63 2.19 4.81
N ASP A 410 29.65 2.25 3.48
CA ASP A 410 30.79 2.81 2.74
C ASP A 410 31.00 4.27 3.13
N LEU A 411 32.15 4.62 3.71
CA LEU A 411 32.45 5.99 4.12
C LEU A 411 32.57 6.95 2.93
N GLY A 412 32.91 6.45 1.74
CA GLY A 412 32.98 7.24 0.51
C GLY A 412 31.61 7.47 -0.12
N ASP A 413 30.65 6.57 0.12
CA ASP A 413 29.30 6.63 -0.44
C ASP A 413 28.25 6.01 0.51
N PRO A 414 28.06 6.59 1.70
CA PRO A 414 27.25 5.95 2.73
C PRO A 414 25.78 5.97 2.34
N ASN A 415 25.04 4.94 2.75
CA ASN A 415 23.58 4.99 2.69
C ASN A 415 23.07 6.01 3.72
N LYS A 416 22.50 7.10 3.21
CA LYS A 416 21.96 8.23 3.97
C LYS A 416 20.55 7.99 4.48
N ALA A 417 19.90 6.91 4.03
CA ALA A 417 18.61 6.52 4.58
C ALA A 417 18.76 6.19 6.08
N PHE A 418 17.63 6.18 6.78
CA PHE A 418 17.57 5.72 8.16
C PHE A 418 18.15 4.31 8.30
N LYS A 419 19.07 4.11 9.26
CA LYS A 419 19.67 2.80 9.53
C LYS A 419 18.66 1.68 9.72
N GLY A 420 17.51 1.98 10.32
CA GLY A 420 16.41 1.03 10.46
C GLY A 420 15.81 0.60 9.12
N ASN A 421 16.00 1.34 8.03
CA ASN A 421 15.49 1.03 6.70
C ASN A 421 16.58 0.56 5.73
N TRP A 422 17.84 0.45 6.18
CA TRP A 422 18.91 -0.07 5.34
C TRP A 422 18.60 -1.52 4.90
N PRO A 423 18.93 -1.89 3.65
CA PRO A 423 18.82 -3.27 3.18
C PRO A 423 19.49 -4.26 4.13
N SER A 424 20.71 -3.97 4.55
CA SER A 424 21.45 -4.86 5.46
C SER A 424 20.75 -5.07 6.80
N THR A 425 20.30 -4.00 7.45
CA THR A 425 19.58 -4.04 8.72
C THR A 425 18.32 -4.90 8.64
N GLN A 426 17.49 -4.68 7.61
CA GLN A 426 16.22 -5.38 7.45
C GLN A 426 16.42 -6.85 7.06
N LEU A 427 17.36 -7.14 6.17
CA LEU A 427 17.65 -8.51 5.77
C LEU A 427 18.30 -9.31 6.91
N TRP A 428 19.16 -8.71 7.74
CA TRP A 428 19.65 -9.38 8.96
C TRP A 428 18.50 -9.65 9.94
N GLY A 429 17.57 -8.71 10.11
CA GLY A 429 16.37 -8.89 10.92
C GLY A 429 15.59 -10.14 10.51
N LYS A 430 15.30 -10.26 9.21
CA LYS A 430 14.58 -11.41 8.64
C LYS A 430 15.40 -12.70 8.72
N CYS A 431 16.70 -12.65 8.44
CA CYS A 431 17.62 -13.79 8.56
C CYS A 431 17.66 -14.36 9.98
N LEU A 432 17.87 -13.49 10.98
CA LEU A 432 17.92 -13.89 12.38
C LEU A 432 16.57 -14.35 12.91
N HIS A 433 15.49 -13.69 12.48
CA HIS A 433 14.13 -14.14 12.76
C HIS A 433 13.89 -15.58 12.27
N LEU A 434 14.18 -15.87 11.00
CA LEU A 434 14.06 -17.22 10.43
C LEU A 434 15.00 -18.23 11.11
N SER A 435 16.21 -17.82 11.47
CA SER A 435 17.18 -18.69 12.13
C SER A 435 16.67 -19.26 13.45
N THR A 436 15.77 -18.59 14.17
CA THR A 436 15.17 -19.11 15.42
C THR A 436 14.44 -20.44 15.24
N ARG A 437 13.94 -20.73 14.03
CA ARG A 437 13.24 -21.98 13.70
C ARG A 437 14.12 -22.95 12.91
N ILE A 438 14.94 -22.43 12.01
CA ILE A 438 15.73 -23.25 11.07
C ILE A 438 17.06 -23.70 11.69
N ALA A 439 17.77 -22.79 12.34
CA ALA A 439 19.15 -22.99 12.77
C ALA A 439 19.55 -22.01 13.89
N PRO A 440 19.03 -22.19 15.12
CA PRO A 440 19.29 -21.27 16.23
C PRO A 440 20.79 -21.08 16.52
N GLU A 441 21.59 -22.10 16.25
CA GLU A 441 23.04 -22.08 16.41
C GLU A 441 23.76 -21.04 15.52
N LEU A 442 23.11 -20.52 14.46
CA LEU A 442 23.68 -19.50 13.58
C LEU A 442 23.53 -18.08 14.12
N GLN A 443 22.66 -17.84 15.11
CA GLN A 443 22.36 -16.50 15.60
C GLN A 443 23.58 -15.81 16.20
N GLN A 444 24.27 -16.50 17.10
CA GLN A 444 25.42 -15.92 17.79
C GLN A 444 26.58 -15.61 16.83
N PRO A 445 26.99 -16.51 15.91
CA PRO A 445 27.97 -16.19 14.88
C PRO A 445 27.56 -14.97 14.04
N ILE A 446 26.33 -14.94 13.50
CA ILE A 446 25.87 -13.81 12.68
C ILE A 446 25.90 -12.50 13.49
N MET A 447 25.39 -12.51 14.73
CA MET A 447 25.36 -11.32 15.59
C MET A 447 26.76 -10.82 15.99
N ALA A 448 27.73 -11.71 16.13
CA ALA A 448 29.09 -11.35 16.52
C ALA A 448 29.84 -10.56 15.44
N ASP A 449 29.46 -10.77 14.17
CA ASP A 449 30.12 -10.15 13.01
C ASP A 449 29.54 -8.77 12.64
N ILE A 450 28.44 -8.35 13.28
CA ILE A 450 27.77 -7.07 12.99
C ILE A 450 28.42 -5.95 13.83
N PRO A 451 29.09 -4.96 13.23
CA PRO A 451 29.88 -3.99 13.99
C PRO A 451 29.05 -2.85 14.60
N ASP A 452 27.86 -2.56 14.08
CA ASP A 452 27.03 -1.43 14.54
C ASP A 452 26.18 -1.81 15.77
N PRO A 453 26.36 -1.13 16.92
CA PRO A 453 25.65 -1.46 18.16
C PRO A 453 24.15 -1.13 18.14
N GLU A 454 23.72 -0.15 17.34
CA GLU A 454 22.30 0.18 17.19
C GLU A 454 21.58 -0.91 16.39
N ILE A 455 22.21 -1.38 15.29
CA ILE A 455 21.71 -2.51 14.51
C ILE A 455 21.68 -3.76 15.39
N GLN A 456 22.75 -4.07 16.13
CA GLN A 456 22.73 -5.23 17.04
C GLN A 456 21.59 -5.15 18.06
N THR A 457 21.29 -3.96 18.59
CA THR A 457 20.19 -3.79 19.56
C THR A 457 18.84 -4.09 18.92
N PHE A 458 18.60 -3.58 17.71
CA PHE A 458 17.41 -3.92 16.92
C PHE A 458 17.31 -5.43 16.64
N LEU A 459 18.41 -6.08 16.24
CA LEU A 459 18.41 -7.49 15.92
C LEU A 459 18.18 -8.40 17.13
N LYS A 460 18.63 -8.00 18.33
CA LYS A 460 18.26 -8.68 19.58
C LYS A 460 16.75 -8.63 19.83
N VAL A 461 16.11 -7.50 19.54
CA VAL A 461 14.65 -7.37 19.61
C VAL A 461 13.98 -8.27 18.56
N MET A 462 14.50 -8.36 17.33
CA MET A 462 13.97 -9.25 16.30
C MET A 462 14.05 -10.74 16.68
N ILE A 463 15.16 -11.18 17.27
CA ILE A 463 15.30 -12.54 17.80
C ILE A 463 14.29 -12.78 18.93
N ALA A 464 14.17 -11.85 19.88
CA ALA A 464 13.22 -11.96 20.98
C ALA A 464 11.77 -12.03 20.49
N ASN A 465 11.40 -11.18 19.52
CA ASN A 465 10.08 -11.19 18.89
C ASN A 465 9.79 -12.52 18.21
N ALA A 466 10.76 -13.07 17.47
CA ALA A 466 10.63 -14.37 16.81
C ALA A 466 10.41 -15.51 17.82
N LEU A 467 11.15 -15.52 18.94
CA LEU A 467 10.97 -16.50 20.02
C LEU A 467 9.61 -16.37 20.72
N LEU A 468 9.05 -15.17 20.75
CA LEU A 468 7.70 -14.89 21.25
C LEU A 468 6.60 -15.15 20.20
N GLY A 469 6.98 -15.56 18.97
CA GLY A 469 6.03 -15.81 17.89
C GLY A 469 5.30 -14.55 17.40
N ALA A 470 5.91 -13.38 17.55
CA ALA A 470 5.53 -12.19 16.80
C ALA A 470 6.02 -12.34 15.36
N GLU A 471 5.31 -11.78 14.39
CA GLU A 471 5.74 -11.78 13.00
C GLU A 471 6.90 -10.81 12.78
N HIS A 472 7.71 -11.06 11.75
CA HIS A 472 8.69 -10.06 11.32
C HIS A 472 7.93 -8.84 10.78
N PRO A 473 8.24 -7.62 11.24
CA PRO A 473 7.61 -6.40 10.74
C PRO A 473 7.84 -6.25 9.23
N LYS A 474 6.84 -5.74 8.51
CA LYS A 474 7.02 -5.29 7.13
C LYS A 474 7.54 -3.86 7.16
N ILE A 475 8.79 -3.67 6.77
CA ILE A 475 9.45 -2.36 6.80
C ILE A 475 9.94 -2.02 5.41
N ILE A 476 9.80 -0.74 5.07
CA ILE A 476 10.28 -0.18 3.83
C ILE A 476 11.80 -0.24 3.85
N VAL A 477 12.39 -0.76 2.78
CA VAL A 477 13.83 -0.72 2.59
C VAL A 477 14.20 0.42 1.66
N ALA A 478 15.23 1.15 2.04
CA ALA A 478 15.66 2.35 1.35
C ALA A 478 17.18 2.40 1.24
N GLU A 479 17.65 2.75 0.04
CA GLU A 479 19.02 3.17 -0.23
C GLU A 479 19.00 4.62 -0.73
N GLU A 480 19.83 5.48 -0.15
CA GLU A 480 20.06 6.83 -0.63
C GLU A 480 21.56 7.12 -0.58
N HIS A 481 22.20 7.13 -1.74
CA HIS A 481 23.65 7.31 -1.86
C HIS A 481 24.00 8.74 -2.29
N ASN A 482 25.27 9.03 -2.57
CA ASN A 482 25.75 10.37 -2.93
C ASN A 482 25.24 10.89 -4.27
N ASP A 483 24.69 10.02 -5.13
CA ASP A 483 24.02 10.42 -6.36
C ASP A 483 22.69 11.14 -6.11
N GLY A 484 22.21 11.16 -4.86
CA GLY A 484 20.96 11.80 -4.45
C GLY A 484 19.71 11.04 -4.90
N LYS A 485 19.88 9.87 -5.54
CA LYS A 485 18.77 9.00 -5.92
C LYS A 485 18.41 8.15 -4.72
N ARG A 486 17.12 8.15 -4.40
CA ARG A 486 16.57 7.26 -3.38
C ARG A 486 15.88 6.10 -4.05
N HIS A 487 16.33 4.90 -3.71
CA HIS A 487 15.73 3.66 -4.16
C HIS A 487 14.91 3.08 -3.02
N TYR A 488 13.61 2.98 -3.22
CA TYR A 488 12.74 2.24 -2.32
C TYR A 488 12.56 0.83 -2.85
N PHE A 489 12.82 -0.15 -2.00
CA PHE A 489 12.48 -1.53 -2.26
C PHE A 489 11.16 -1.79 -1.54
N HIS A 490 10.08 -1.92 -2.30
CA HIS A 490 8.75 -2.22 -1.76
C HIS A 490 8.76 -3.52 -0.94
N GLU A 491 7.79 -3.63 -0.02
CA GLU A 491 7.65 -4.69 1.00
C GLU A 491 8.35 -6.00 0.62
N MET A 492 9.47 -6.29 1.30
CA MET A 492 10.09 -7.61 1.24
C MET A 492 9.24 -8.63 2.00
N ARG A 493 8.16 -9.08 1.35
CA ARG A 493 7.31 -10.17 1.83
C ARG A 493 8.15 -11.41 2.13
#